data_AF-A3U4J7-F1
#
_entry.id   AF-A3U4J7-F1
#
_cell.length_a   1.000
_cell.length_b   1.000
_cell.length_c   1.000
_cell.angle_alpha   90.00
_cell.angle_beta   90.00
_cell.angle_gamma   90.00
#
_symmetry.space_group_name_H-M   'P 1'
#
loop_
_entity.id
_entity.type
_entity.pdbx_description
1 polymer ?
#
loop_
_entity_poly.entity_id
_entity_poly.type
_entity_poly.pdbx_seq_one_letter_code
_entity_poly.pdbx_strand_id
1 'polypeptide(L)' 'MNTRIMVETKDEITRIKALQKEIEQLKKLVVKKDLDELVNDSYLQVAAQKLGYKNVLELKKKLNIKL' A
#
# COMPACT_ATOMS: atom_id res chain seq x y z
N MET A 1 -47.91 -15.86 -10.48
CA MET A 1 -46.94 -14.89 -9.93
C MET A 1 -45.82 -15.69 -9.29
N ASN A 2 -44.60 -15.64 -9.81
CA ASN A 2 -43.47 -16.40 -9.26
C ASN A 2 -42.60 -15.45 -8.43
N THR A 3 -42.64 -15.62 -7.11
CA THR A 3 -41.83 -14.87 -6.15
C THR A 3 -40.39 -15.39 -6.22
N ARG A 4 -39.44 -14.56 -6.65
CA ARG A 4 -38.00 -14.85 -6.51
C ARG A 4 -37.65 -14.73 -5.02
N ILE A 5 -37.46 -15.86 -4.36
CA ILE A 5 -36.91 -15.91 -3.00
C ILE A 5 -35.39 -16.02 -3.16
N MET A 6 -34.67 -14.93 -2.89
CA MET A 6 -33.20 -14.95 -2.79
C MET A 6 -32.87 -15.54 -1.42
N VAL A 7 -32.53 -16.82 -1.36
CA VAL A 7 -32.09 -17.47 -0.13
C VAL A 7 -30.58 -17.24 -0.03
N GLU A 8 -30.19 -16.10 0.56
CA GLU A 8 -28.79 -15.87 0.95
C GLU A 8 -28.44 -16.94 1.99
N THR A 9 -27.79 -18.00 1.53
CA THR A 9 -27.41 -19.12 2.40
C THR A 9 -26.42 -18.61 3.44
N LYS A 10 -26.49 -19.10 4.69
CA LYS A 10 -25.60 -18.70 5.81
C LYS A 10 -24.11 -18.63 5.43
N ASP A 11 -23.69 -19.41 4.44
CA ASP A 11 -22.35 -19.44 3.88
C ASP A 11 -21.98 -18.17 3.10
N GLU A 12 -22.91 -17.56 2.36
CA GLU A 12 -22.65 -16.34 1.58
C GLU A 12 -22.40 -15.14 2.49
N ILE A 13 -23.17 -15.00 3.56
CA ILE A 13 -22.95 -13.97 4.59
C ILE A 13 -21.58 -14.15 5.26
N THR A 14 -21.19 -15.40 5.51
CA THR A 14 -19.89 -15.73 6.11
C THR A 14 -18.75 -15.40 5.16
N ARG A 15 -18.91 -15.68 3.86
CA ARG A 15 -17.97 -15.34 2.81
C ARG A 15 -17.82 -13.82 2.63
N ILE A 16 -18.92 -13.07 2.67
CA ILE A 16 -18.91 -11.60 2.61
C ILE A 16 -18.14 -11.02 3.80
N LYS A 17 -18.36 -11.54 5.02
CA LYS A 17 -17.62 -11.09 6.21
C LYS A 17 -16.12 -11.40 6.14
N ALA A 18 -15.74 -12.55 5.58
CA ALA A 18 -14.33 -12.89 5.37
C ALA A 18 -13.68 -11.91 4.38
N LEU A 19 -14.33 -11.64 3.24
CA LEU A 19 -13.86 -10.69 2.24
C LEU A 19 -13.76 -9.26 2.78
N GLN A 20 -14.70 -8.82 3.63
CA GLN A 20 -14.62 -7.52 4.29
C GLN A 20 -13.39 -7.39 5.20
N LYS A 21 -13.08 -8.42 5.98
CA LYS A 21 -11.87 -8.44 6.82
C LYS A 21 -10.60 -8.41 5.99
N GLU A 22 -10.56 -9.15 4.89
CA GLU A 22 -9.43 -9.19 3.98
C GLU A 22 -9.19 -7.84 3.30
N ILE A 23 -10.26 -7.17 2.83
CA ILE A 23 -10.19 -5.81 2.30
C ILE A 23 -9.67 -4.81 3.34
N GLU A 24 -10.10 -4.93 4.60
CA GLU A 24 -9.62 -4.03 5.66
C GLU A 24 -8.13 -4.23 5.96
N GLN A 25 -7.66 -5.48 5.98
CA GLN A 25 -6.24 -5.80 6.13
C GLN A 25 -5.41 -5.26 4.96
N LEU A 26 -5.89 -5.44 3.72
CA LEU A 26 -5.23 -4.94 2.52
C LEU A 26 -5.13 -3.40 2.53
N LYS A 27 -6.20 -2.69 2.93
CA LYS A 27 -6.17 -1.22 3.07
C LYS A 27 -5.11 -0.76 4.08
N LYS A 28 -5.01 -1.42 5.23
CA LYS A 28 -3.97 -1.11 6.24
C LYS A 28 -2.56 -1.35 5.70
N LEU A 29 -2.38 -2.41 4.91
CA LEU A 29 -1.11 -2.74 4.27
C LEU A 29 -0.69 -1.69 3.25
N VAL A 30 -1.61 -1.23 2.41
CA VAL A 30 -1.36 -0.16 1.43
C VAL A 30 -0.92 1.13 2.12
N VAL A 31 -1.68 1.57 3.13
CA VAL A 31 -1.33 2.79 3.88
C VAL A 31 0.04 2.69 4.55
N LYS A 32 0.40 1.53 5.10
CA LYS A 32 1.75 1.32 5.67
C LYS A 32 2.83 1.43 4.60
N LYS A 33 2.62 0.81 3.44
CA LYS A 33 3.58 0.85 2.34
C LYS A 33 3.80 2.28 1.83
N ASP A 34 2.72 3.05 1.68
CA ASP A 34 2.79 4.45 1.26
C ASP A 34 3.54 5.32 2.28
N LEU A 35 3.32 5.06 3.59
CA LEU A 35 4.05 5.73 4.67
C LEU A 35 5.54 5.36 4.66
N ASP A 36 5.87 4.07 4.51
CA ASP A 36 7.25 3.60 4.46
C ASP A 36 7.99 4.18 3.24
N GLU A 37 7.32 4.29 2.10
CA GLU A 37 7.87 4.91 0.89
C GLU A 37 8.13 6.41 1.09
N LEU A 38 7.17 7.13 1.69
CA LEU A 38 7.33 8.56 2.00
C LEU A 38 8.47 8.82 2.99
N VAL A 39 8.58 7.96 4.00
CA VAL A 39 9.66 8.01 4.99
C VAL A 39 11.01 7.75 4.32
N ASN A 40 11.09 6.75 3.45
CA ASN A 40 12.31 6.43 2.71
C ASN A 40 12.73 7.58 1.78
N ASP A 41 11.79 8.18 1.06
CA ASP A 41 12.08 9.34 0.21
C ASP A 41 12.53 10.56 1.03
N SER A 42 11.94 10.78 2.20
CA SER A 42 12.36 11.83 3.14
C SER A 42 13.78 11.59 3.67
N TYR A 43 14.12 10.34 4.03
CA TYR A 43 15.46 9.95 4.44
C TYR A 43 16.48 10.16 3.31
N LEU A 44 16.13 9.78 2.08
CA LEU A 44 16.97 9.97 0.90
C LEU A 44 17.19 11.45 0.59
N GLN A 45 16.19 12.31 0.83
CA GLN A 45 16.32 13.75 0.68
C GLN A 45 17.30 14.35 1.69
N VAL A 46 17.18 13.98 2.97
CA VAL A 46 18.11 14.43 4.02
C VAL A 46 19.52 13.89 3.76
N ALA A 47 19.64 12.64 3.33
CA ALA A 47 20.93 12.06 2.98
C ALA A 47 21.58 12.80 1.80
N ALA A 48 20.82 13.13 0.76
CA ALA A 48 21.31 13.91 -0.38
C ALA A 48 21.81 15.30 0.06
N GLN A 49 21.07 15.99 0.93
CA GLN A 49 21.49 17.29 1.48
C GLN A 49 22.77 17.18 2.31
N LYS A 50 22.86 16.20 3.22
CA LYS A 50 24.06 16.00 4.07
C LYS A 50 25.30 15.64 3.26
N LEU A 51 25.13 14.94 2.15
CA LEU A 51 26.20 14.58 1.23
C LEU A 51 26.51 15.69 0.20
N GLY A 52 25.80 16.82 0.25
CA GLY A 52 26.05 17.98 -0.61
C GLY A 52 25.53 17.85 -2.04
N TYR A 53 24.66 16.88 -2.32
CA TYR A 53 24.05 16.72 -3.65
C TYR A 53 22.87 17.68 -3.82
N LYS A 54 22.75 18.29 -5.00
CA LYS A 54 21.65 19.23 -5.31
C LYS A 54 20.30 18.52 -5.44
N ASN A 55 20.30 17.22 -5.75
CA ASN A 55 19.08 16.44 -5.97
C ASN A 55 19.23 14.99 -5.51
N VAL A 56 18.13 14.42 -5.02
CA VAL A 56 18.01 12.98 -4.67
C VAL A 56 18.32 12.09 -5.88
N LEU A 57 18.04 12.57 -7.08
CA LEU A 57 18.37 11.90 -8.35
C LEU A 57 19.88 11.75 -8.60
N GLU A 58 20.70 12.71 -8.20
CA GLU A 58 22.17 12.59 -8.32
C GLU A 58 22.72 11.56 -7.33
N LEU A 59 22.17 11.55 -6.11
CA LEU A 59 22.47 10.54 -5.11
C LEU A 59 22.07 9.13 -5.60
N LYS A 60 20.84 8.97 -6.11
CA LYS A 60 20.33 7.69 -6.67
C LYS A 60 21.18 7.21 -7.85
N LYS A 61 21.63 8.11 -8.75
CA LYS A 61 22.56 7.80 -9.85
C LYS A 61 23.94 7.36 -9.38
N LYS A 62 24.50 8.00 -8.35
CA LYS A 62 25.81 7.65 -7.78
C LYS A 62 25.79 6.34 -7.00
N LEU A 63 24.68 6.04 -6.31
CA LEU A 63 24.50 4.79 -5.56
C LEU A 63 24.26 3.58 -6.46
N ASN A 64 24.09 3.77 -7.78
CA ASN A 64 23.90 2.69 -8.76
C ASN A 64 22.77 1.71 -8.38
N ILE A 65 21.75 2.22 -7.66
CA ILE A 65 20.57 1.43 -7.29
C ILE A 65 19.79 1.24 -8.58
N LYS A 66 19.75 0.00 -9.09
CA LYS A 66 18.92 -0.36 -10.24
C LYS A 66 17.49 0.10 -9.97
N LEU A 67 16.98 0.93 -10.87
CA LEU A 67 15.56 1.25 -11.00
C LEU A 67 14.72 -0.03 -11.05
#